data_AF-A0A7C9CZL6-F1
#
_entry.id   AF-A0A7C9CZL6-F1
#
_cell.length_a   1.000
_cell.length_b   1.000
_cell.length_c   1.000
_cell.angle_alpha   90.00
_cell.angle_beta   90.00
_cell.angle_gamma   90.00
#
_symmetry.space_group_name_H-M   'P 1'
#
loop_
_entity.id
_entity.type
_entity.pdbx_description
1 polymer ?
#
loop_
_entity_poly.entity_id
_entity_poly.type
_entity_poly.pdbx_seq_one_letter_code
_entity_poly.pdbx_strand_id
1 'polypeptide(L)'
;AIASAASAGSSIVVEEFGDKFTQPKTKDFIAAMNRWGLDPKVKSMFFMMELGENLEKSGRNIGTLQLLTPRTLNLYHVLDAEKLVFTPATVDYLNERYGLDNDEDDYDYEDEYDEEEEEDGEDDGDDGADDTSEAAE
;
A
#
# COMPACT_ATOMS: atom_id res chain seq x y z
N ALA A 1 -1.49 -3.10 1.50
CA ALA A 1 -1.40 -2.28 2.73
C ALA A 1 -2.78 -2.00 3.33
N ILE A 2 -3.67 -1.28 2.64
CA ILE A 2 -5.02 -0.95 3.16
C ILE A 2 -5.81 -2.21 3.54
N ALA A 3 -5.90 -3.21 2.65
CA ALA A 3 -6.58 -4.48 2.95
C ALA A 3 -6.00 -5.20 4.19
N SER A 4 -4.67 -5.26 4.30
CA SER A 4 -4.00 -5.86 5.47
C SER A 4 -4.34 -5.13 6.77
N ALA A 5 -4.41 -3.81 6.74
CA ALA A 5 -4.73 -3.03 7.92
C ALA A 5 -6.23 -3.15 8.31
N ALA A 6 -7.11 -3.29 7.32
CA ALA A 6 -8.51 -3.64 7.58
C ALA A 6 -8.63 -5.01 8.28
N SER A 7 -7.94 -6.04 7.77
CA SER A 7 -7.93 -7.38 8.37
C SER A 7 -7.32 -7.42 9.77
N ALA A 8 -6.36 -6.52 10.06
CA ALA A 8 -5.75 -6.39 11.38
C ALA A 8 -6.63 -5.65 12.41
N GLY A 9 -7.80 -5.14 12.01
CA GLY A 9 -8.70 -4.39 12.89
C GLY A 9 -8.19 -3.00 13.28
N SER A 10 -7.26 -2.42 12.50
CA SER A 10 -6.75 -1.07 12.72
C SER A 10 -7.53 0.02 11.96
N SER A 11 -8.54 -0.37 11.17
CA SER A 11 -9.40 0.56 10.42
C SER A 11 -10.72 0.87 11.14
N ILE A 12 -11.16 2.13 11.06
CA ILE A 12 -12.46 2.60 11.57
C ILE A 12 -13.16 3.37 10.45
N VAL A 13 -14.47 3.14 10.28
CA VAL A 13 -15.31 3.93 9.38
C VAL A 13 -16.13 4.91 10.19
N VAL A 14 -16.13 6.18 9.78
CA VAL A 14 -16.81 7.28 10.46
C VAL A 14 -17.67 8.03 9.44
N GLU A 15 -18.90 8.36 9.82
CA GLU A 15 -19.79 9.23 9.04
C GLU A 15 -19.14 10.56 8.68
N GLU A 16 -19.57 11.17 7.58
CA GLU A 16 -19.03 12.46 7.15
C GLU A 16 -19.22 13.54 8.23
N PHE A 17 -18.12 14.12 8.68
CA PHE A 17 -18.09 15.09 9.78
C PHE A 17 -17.49 16.44 9.38
N GLY A 18 -17.10 16.62 8.11
CA GLY A 18 -16.50 17.87 7.62
C GLY A 18 -17.33 19.10 7.97
N ASP A 19 -18.65 19.04 7.77
CA ASP A 19 -19.59 20.13 8.03
C ASP A 19 -19.76 20.49 9.51
N LYS A 20 -19.31 19.63 10.43
CA LYS A 20 -19.37 19.89 11.87
C LYS A 20 -18.33 20.91 12.33
N PHE A 21 -17.32 21.19 11.51
CA PHE A 21 -16.24 22.13 11.82
C PHE A 21 -16.52 23.51 11.20
N THR A 22 -17.35 24.30 11.89
CA THR A 22 -17.65 25.68 11.48
C THR A 22 -16.54 26.69 11.82
N GLN A 23 -15.64 26.31 12.74
CA GLN A 23 -14.48 27.10 13.14
C GLN A 23 -13.26 26.18 13.32
N PRO A 24 -12.03 26.65 13.06
CA PRO A 24 -10.83 25.84 13.24
C PRO A 24 -10.50 25.69 14.73
N LYS A 25 -10.77 24.50 15.30
CA LYS A 25 -10.56 24.19 16.72
C LYS A 25 -9.98 22.79 16.90
N THR A 26 -8.67 22.73 17.13
CA THR A 26 -7.96 21.46 17.42
C THR A 26 -8.51 20.74 18.66
N LYS A 27 -8.99 21.47 19.67
CA LYS A 27 -9.61 20.86 20.87
C LYS A 27 -10.85 20.04 20.53
N ASP A 28 -11.67 20.53 19.61
CA ASP A 28 -12.90 19.85 19.21
C ASP A 28 -12.56 18.60 18.40
N PHE A 29 -11.52 18.66 17.58
CA PHE A 29 -10.99 17.51 16.85
C PHE A 29 -10.44 16.43 17.79
N ILE A 30 -9.64 16.81 18.79
CA ILE A 30 -9.14 15.88 19.82
C ILE A 30 -10.30 15.25 20.60
N ALA A 31 -11.35 16.02 20.93
CA ALA A 31 -12.53 15.49 21.58
C ALA A 31 -13.27 14.47 20.69
N ALA A 32 -13.34 14.70 19.37
CA ALA A 32 -13.90 13.74 18.42
C ALA A 32 -13.06 12.46 18.33
N MET A 33 -11.72 12.57 18.22
CA MET A 33 -10.81 11.42 18.24
C MET A 33 -11.02 10.53 19.47
N ASN A 34 -11.07 11.14 20.66
CA ASN A 34 -11.29 10.41 21.91
C ASN A 34 -12.66 9.69 21.93
N ARG A 35 -13.70 10.27 21.32
CA ARG A 35 -15.02 9.62 21.21
C ARG A 35 -15.01 8.38 20.32
N TRP A 36 -14.15 8.37 19.30
CA TRP A 36 -13.95 7.21 18.43
C TRP A 36 -12.92 6.21 18.97
N GLY A 37 -12.40 6.44 20.19
CA GLY A 37 -11.37 5.59 20.79
C GLY A 37 -9.99 5.74 20.15
N LEU A 38 -9.74 6.84 19.45
CA LEU A 38 -8.44 7.17 18.88
C LEU A 38 -7.63 7.98 19.89
N ASP A 39 -6.50 7.44 20.32
CA ASP A 39 -5.56 8.17 21.18
C ASP A 39 -4.81 9.22 20.33
N PRO A 40 -4.84 10.52 20.67
CA PRO A 40 -4.10 11.55 19.96
C PRO A 40 -2.57 11.37 19.99
N LYS A 41 -2.03 10.44 20.79
CA LYS A 41 -0.60 10.08 20.78
C LYS A 41 -0.26 9.02 19.74
N VAL A 42 -1.26 8.28 19.26
CA VAL A 42 -1.09 7.22 18.28
C VAL A 42 -1.18 7.81 16.88
N LYS A 43 -0.30 7.35 15.98
CA LYS A 43 -0.28 7.80 14.60
C LYS A 43 -1.57 7.37 13.89
N SER A 44 -2.35 8.34 13.46
CA SER A 44 -3.66 8.11 12.86
C SER A 44 -3.75 8.79 11.50
N MET A 45 -4.15 8.04 10.48
CA MET A 45 -4.41 8.56 9.15
C MET A 45 -5.92 8.69 8.95
N PHE A 46 -6.36 9.86 8.51
CA PHE A 46 -7.73 10.13 8.12
C PHE A 46 -7.76 10.30 6.61
N PHE A 47 -8.53 9.44 5.94
CA PHE A 47 -8.74 9.53 4.50
C PHE A 47 -10.16 10.04 4.24
N MET A 48 -10.25 11.15 3.51
CA MET A 48 -11.50 11.84 3.22
C MET A 48 -11.50 12.30 1.76
N MET A 49 -12.66 12.30 1.10
CA MET A 49 -12.77 12.78 -0.30
C MET A 49 -12.52 14.27 -0.40
N GLU A 50 -13.03 15.02 0.57
CA GLU A 50 -12.90 16.47 0.65
C GLU A 50 -12.43 16.89 2.04
N LEU A 51 -11.48 17.83 2.09
CA LEU A 51 -11.01 18.44 3.33
C LEU A 51 -11.50 19.89 3.38
N GLY A 52 -12.48 20.15 4.23
CA GLY A 52 -12.88 21.52 4.54
C GLY A 52 -11.76 22.29 5.22
N GLU A 53 -11.59 23.57 4.89
CA GLU A 53 -10.48 24.41 5.37
C GLU A 53 -10.38 24.46 6.92
N ASN A 54 -11.54 24.50 7.59
CA ASN A 54 -11.60 24.48 9.05
C ASN A 54 -11.16 23.15 9.64
N LEU A 55 -11.48 22.04 8.96
CA LEU A 55 -11.10 20.71 9.38
C LEU A 55 -9.58 20.53 9.25
N GLU A 56 -9.04 20.90 8.09
CA GLU A 56 -7.61 20.88 7.82
C GLU A 56 -6.84 21.70 8.86
N LYS A 57 -7.27 22.93 9.12
CA LYS A 57 -6.68 23.81 10.15
C LYS A 57 -6.81 23.23 11.55
N SER A 58 -7.90 22.54 11.86
CA SER A 58 -8.13 21.91 13.16
C SER A 58 -7.19 20.72 13.40
N GLY A 59 -6.96 19.90 12.37
CA GLY A 59 -6.13 18.70 12.45
C GLY A 59 -4.63 18.96 12.32
N ARG A 60 -4.21 19.96 11.53
CA ARG A 60 -2.79 20.20 11.18
C ARG A 60 -1.85 20.40 12.37
N ASN A 61 -2.35 20.85 13.52
CA ASN A 61 -1.53 21.05 14.72
C ASN A 61 -1.28 19.77 15.53
N ILE A 62 -1.86 18.63 15.11
CA ILE A 62 -1.69 17.32 15.76
C ILE A 62 -0.58 16.56 15.02
N GLY A 63 0.60 16.45 15.60
CA GLY A 63 1.78 15.86 14.92
C GLY A 63 1.68 14.36 14.60
N THR A 64 0.72 13.66 15.22
CA THR A 64 0.43 12.24 15.01
C THR A 64 -0.67 12.01 13.98
N LEU A 65 -1.31 13.07 13.50
CA LEU A 65 -2.44 13.01 12.58
C LEU A 65 -1.98 13.29 11.15
N GLN A 66 -2.43 12.47 10.21
CA GLN A 66 -2.28 12.72 8.78
C GLN A 66 -3.66 12.82 8.15
N LEU A 67 -4.02 14.00 7.64
CA LEU A 67 -5.24 14.21 6.85
C LEU A 67 -4.90 14.03 5.37
N LEU A 68 -5.50 13.05 4.71
CA LEU A 68 -5.22 12.71 3.33
C LEU A 68 -6.48 12.80 2.48
N THR A 69 -6.26 13.21 1.23
CA THR A 69 -7.24 13.17 0.15
C THR A 69 -6.79 12.14 -0.88
N PRO A 70 -7.66 11.71 -1.83
CA PRO A 70 -7.24 10.83 -2.92
C PRO A 70 -6.00 11.31 -3.67
N ARG A 71 -5.78 12.62 -3.73
CA ARG A 71 -4.61 13.25 -4.38
C ARG A 71 -3.31 13.13 -3.57
N THR A 72 -3.40 13.03 -2.25
CA THR A 72 -2.24 12.96 -1.35
C THR A 72 -2.03 11.59 -0.71
N LEU A 73 -2.86 10.60 -1.07
CA LEU A 73 -2.74 9.23 -0.62
C LEU A 73 -1.45 8.60 -1.16
N ASN A 74 -0.61 8.09 -0.25
CA ASN A 74 0.62 7.40 -0.59
C ASN A 74 0.77 6.16 0.31
N LEU A 75 1.46 5.14 -0.18
CA LEU A 75 1.76 3.92 0.55
C LEU A 75 2.44 4.20 1.90
N TYR A 76 3.36 5.17 1.93
CA TYR A 76 4.07 5.55 3.15
C TYR A 76 3.11 5.92 4.29
N HIS A 77 2.11 6.76 4.02
CA HIS A 77 1.17 7.19 5.05
C HIS A 77 0.30 6.06 5.57
N VAL A 78 -0.04 5.08 4.72
CA VAL A 78 -0.82 3.90 5.12
C VAL A 78 0.00 2.98 6.03
N LEU A 79 1.30 2.83 5.77
CA LEU A 79 2.19 1.99 6.56
C LEU A 79 2.68 2.65 7.86
N ASP A 80 2.82 3.98 7.88
CA ASP A 80 3.23 4.73 9.07
C ASP A 80 2.10 4.89 10.10
N ALA A 81 0.85 4.75 9.66
CA ALA A 81 -0.32 4.89 10.52
C ALA A 81 -0.63 3.60 11.28
N GLU A 82 -0.87 3.74 12.58
CA GLU A 82 -1.34 2.65 13.43
C GLU A 82 -2.87 2.53 13.40
N LYS A 83 -3.56 3.65 13.17
CA LYS A 83 -5.02 3.70 13.00
C LYS A 83 -5.36 4.35 11.66
N LEU A 84 -6.26 3.72 10.92
CA LEU A 84 -6.78 4.23 9.66
C LEU A 84 -8.24 4.60 9.85
N VAL A 85 -8.62 5.81 9.45
CA VAL A 85 -9.98 6.31 9.54
C VAL A 85 -10.46 6.64 8.14
N PHE A 86 -11.61 6.09 7.78
CA PHE A 86 -12.24 6.24 6.47
C PHE A 86 -13.64 6.82 6.61
N THR A 87 -14.11 7.54 5.61
CA THR A 87 -15.53 7.88 5.45
C THR A 87 -16.20 6.94 4.45
N PRO A 88 -17.54 6.76 4.49
CA PRO A 88 -18.24 5.91 3.53
C PRO A 88 -17.87 6.23 2.07
N ALA A 89 -17.83 7.51 1.72
CA ALA A 89 -17.46 7.96 0.38
C ALA A 89 -16.03 7.53 -0.03
N THR A 90 -15.09 7.49 0.93
CA THR A 90 -13.74 7.01 0.63
C THR A 90 -13.65 5.50 0.49
N VAL A 91 -14.47 4.75 1.23
CA VAL A 91 -14.54 3.29 1.09
C VAL A 91 -15.06 2.94 -0.30
N ASP A 92 -16.13 3.63 -0.73
CA ASP A 92 -16.69 3.46 -2.08
C ASP A 92 -15.65 3.78 -3.15
N TYR A 93 -14.93 4.90 -3.02
CA TYR A 93 -13.85 5.27 -3.93
C TYR A 93 -12.72 4.22 -3.98
N LEU A 94 -12.31 3.67 -2.83
CA LEU A 94 -11.26 2.65 -2.78
C LEU A 94 -11.72 1.33 -3.43
N ASN A 95 -12.98 0.94 -3.21
CA ASN A 95 -13.55 -0.26 -3.81
C ASN A 95 -13.76 -0.09 -5.33
N GLU A 96 -14.16 1.08 -5.79
CA GLU A 96 -14.28 1.36 -7.23
C GLU A 96 -12.92 1.31 -7.93
N ARG A 97 -11.86 1.78 -7.27
CA ARG A 97 -10.53 1.89 -7.89
C ARG A 97 -9.64 0.66 -7.73
N TYR A 98 -9.85 -0.13 -6.66
CA TYR A 98 -8.99 -1.25 -6.28
C TYR A 98 -9.77 -2.49 -5.85
N GLY A 99 -11.10 -2.47 -5.93
CA GLY A 99 -11.92 -3.65 -5.70
C GLY A 99 -11.53 -4.74 -6.69
N LEU A 100 -11.42 -5.96 -6.19
CA LEU A 100 -11.31 -7.11 -7.05
C LEU A 100 -12.71 -7.39 -7.57
N ASP A 101 -12.88 -7.31 -8.88
CA ASP A 101 -13.96 -8.03 -9.55
C ASP A 101 -13.66 -9.50 -9.25
N ASN A 102 -14.47 -10.14 -8.40
CA ASN A 102 -14.29 -11.57 -8.04
C ASN A 102 -14.75 -12.47 -9.20
N ASP A 103 -14.54 -12.03 -10.44
CA ASP A 103 -14.65 -12.91 -11.59
C ASP A 103 -13.43 -13.83 -11.52
N GLU A 104 -13.69 -15.11 -11.30
CA GLU A 104 -12.71 -16.19 -11.36
C GLU A 104 -11.98 -16.17 -12.70
N ASP A 105 -10.93 -15.36 -12.83
CA ASP A 105 -9.96 -15.52 -13.90
C ASP A 105 -8.98 -16.63 -13.45
N ASP A 106 -9.39 -17.84 -13.85
CA ASP A 106 -8.61 -19.04 -14.06
C ASP A 106 -7.28 -18.71 -14.77
N TYR A 107 -6.21 -18.50 -14.01
CA TYR A 107 -4.86 -18.43 -14.56
C TYR A 107 -4.33 -19.86 -14.67
N ASP A 108 -4.58 -20.50 -15.83
CA ASP A 108 -3.90 -21.73 -16.22
C ASP A 108 -2.43 -21.39 -16.51
N TYR A 109 -1.55 -21.74 -15.56
CA TYR A 109 -0.11 -21.73 -15.78
C TYR A 109 0.21 -22.96 -16.64
N GLU A 110 0.15 -22.82 -17.96
CA GLU A 110 0.79 -23.79 -18.87
C GLU A 110 2.31 -23.64 -18.69
N ASP A 111 2.89 -24.46 -17.80
CA ASP A 111 4.34 -24.66 -17.73
C ASP A 111 4.79 -25.37 -19.03
N GLU A 112 5.07 -24.59 -20.07
CA GLU A 112 5.77 -25.08 -21.26
C GLU A 112 7.27 -25.21 -20.90
N TYR A 113 7.63 -26.35 -20.30
CA TYR A 113 9.02 -26.79 -20.25
C TYR A 113 9.41 -27.21 -21.67
N ASP A 114 10.15 -26.35 -22.37
CA ASP A 114 10.84 -26.69 -23.61
C ASP A 114 11.92 -27.75 -23.28
N GLU A 115 11.63 -29.01 -23.56
CA GLU A 115 12.65 -30.06 -23.63
C GLU A 115 13.47 -29.82 -24.91
N GLU A 116 14.61 -29.13 -24.81
CA GLU A 116 15.57 -29.10 -25.91
C GLU A 116 16.11 -30.52 -26.13
N GLU A 117 15.74 -31.13 -27.26
CA GLU A 117 16.26 -32.42 -27.70
C GLU A 117 17.77 -32.33 -27.95
N GLU A 118 18.52 -33.24 -27.31
CA GLU A 118 19.95 -33.47 -27.53
C GLU A 118 20.17 -33.96 -28.97
N GLU A 119 20.63 -33.08 -29.86
CA GLU A 119 21.07 -33.48 -31.20
C GLU A 119 22.51 -34.01 -31.13
N ASP A 120 22.65 -35.32 -31.30
CA ASP A 120 23.95 -35.98 -31.46
C ASP A 120 24.64 -35.47 -32.73
N GLY A 121 25.91 -35.10 -32.56
CA GLY A 121 26.82 -34.81 -33.65
C GLY A 121 28.13 -35.53 -33.40
N GLU A 122 28.23 -36.77 -33.89
CA GLU A 122 29.49 -37.45 -34.12
C GLU A 122 30.38 -36.60 -35.07
N ASP A 123 31.58 -36.21 -34.64
CA ASP A 123 32.69 -35.92 -35.55
C ASP A 123 33.97 -36.61 -35.04
N ASP A 124 34.51 -37.41 -35.95
CA ASP A 124 35.61 -38.34 -35.81
C ASP A 124 36.97 -37.65 -35.60
N GLY A 125 37.79 -38.23 -34.72
CA GLY A 125 39.15 -38.61 -35.09
C GLY A 125 40.26 -37.55 -35.09
N ASP A 126 41.24 -37.84 -34.23
CA ASP A 126 42.66 -38.00 -34.60
C ASP A 126 43.66 -36.93 -34.11
N ASP A 127 44.45 -37.39 -33.13
CA ASP A 127 45.88 -37.24 -32.91
C ASP A 127 46.54 -35.87 -32.66
N GLY A 128 47.36 -35.87 -31.59
CA GLY A 128 48.66 -35.22 -31.68
C GLY A 128 49.12 -34.40 -30.48
N ALA A 129 49.37 -35.07 -29.36
CA ALA A 129 50.59 -34.96 -28.56
C ALA A 129 51.25 -33.58 -28.29
N ASP A 130 51.35 -33.32 -26.98
CA ASP A 130 52.60 -33.06 -26.24
C ASP A 130 53.06 -31.62 -25.91
N ASP A 131 53.53 -31.56 -24.67
CA ASP A 131 54.72 -30.87 -24.16
C ASP A 131 54.71 -29.36 -23.86
N THR A 132 54.54 -29.12 -22.56
CA THR A 132 55.41 -28.39 -21.62
C THR A 132 55.85 -26.93 -21.82
N SER A 133 56.05 -26.34 -20.63
CA SER A 133 56.98 -25.25 -20.31
C SER A 133 56.53 -23.87 -20.80
N GLU A 134 56.85 -22.72 -20.20
CA GLU A 134 57.52 -22.24 -19.00
C GLU A 134 57.63 -20.71 -19.25
N ALA A 135 58.02 -19.96 -18.22
CA ALA A 135 58.53 -18.58 -18.27
C ALA A 135 57.46 -17.48 -18.33
N ALA A 136 57.30 -16.71 -17.23
CA ALA A 136 58.14 -15.56 -16.83
C ALA A 136 57.86 -14.35 -17.72
N GLU A 137 57.68 -13.13 -17.23
CA GLU A 137 58.17 -12.48 -16.01
C GLU A 137 57.24 -11.29 -15.70
#